data_AF-A0A9E2TIS6-F1
#
_entry.id   AF-A0A9E2TIS6-F1
#
_cell.length_a   1.000
_cell.length_b   1.000
_cell.length_c   1.000
_cell.angle_alpha   90.00
_cell.angle_beta   90.00
_cell.angle_gamma   90.00
#
_symmetry.space_group_name_H-M   'P 1'
#
loop_
_entity.id
_entity.type
_entity.pdbx_description
1 polymer ?
#
loop_
_entity_poly.entity_id
_entity_poly.type
_entity_poly.pdbx_seq_one_letter_code
_entity_poly.pdbx_strand_id
1 'polypeptide(L)'
;MPVPGIKMDQWEYEALKRMAKQFGRYYGIDRDGFLYLGGVIQPGSGIRAAEVFASSGVGNHQGLVFIDTLDAQPPRADNLGTIVLDQEYAEGMFVVNAHVHWRVREKGQSVPALSPPPEGETSLGTRVPAQLSDIHLQGVLYTAGDLRYAGHVKIYGGIAAQGALVDETNGFGALEVWFNHELRDGFVQGVPVVFQAPGSRQVRIM
;
A
#
# COMPACT_ATOMS: atom_id res chain seq x y z
N MET A 1 8.91 1.67 24.82
CA MET A 1 9.44 1.26 23.51
C MET A 1 8.64 1.99 22.44
N PRO A 2 9.25 2.39 21.31
CA PRO A 2 8.48 2.97 20.21
C PRO A 2 7.36 2.01 19.81
N VAL A 3 6.15 2.54 19.60
CA VAL A 3 5.07 1.79 18.94
C VAL A 3 5.09 2.27 17.50
N PRO A 4 5.44 1.42 16.53
CA PRO A 4 5.38 1.76 15.12
C PRO A 4 3.97 2.26 14.77
N GLY A 5 3.89 3.31 13.95
CA GLY A 5 2.65 4.06 13.74
C GLY A 5 1.47 3.19 13.29
N ILE A 6 1.71 2.09 12.59
CA ILE A 6 0.67 1.14 12.14
C ILE A 6 1.14 -0.28 12.42
N LYS A 7 0.33 -1.07 13.13
CA LYS A 7 0.51 -2.52 13.22
C LYS A 7 0.05 -3.16 11.91
N MET A 8 0.98 -3.57 11.06
CA MET A 8 0.71 -4.11 9.73
C MET A 8 -0.04 -5.45 9.71
N ASP A 9 -0.13 -6.13 10.85
CA ASP A 9 -0.92 -7.35 11.03
C ASP A 9 -2.39 -7.07 11.35
N GLN A 10 -2.77 -5.81 11.61
CA GLN A 10 -4.12 -5.39 12.01
C GLN A 10 -4.72 -4.45 10.97
N TRP A 11 -5.39 -5.03 9.96
CA TRP A 11 -6.08 -4.32 8.88
C TRP A 11 -7.45 -3.78 9.30
N GLU A 12 -7.54 -3.10 10.45
CA GLU A 12 -8.81 -2.59 10.97
C GLU A 12 -9.27 -1.35 10.20
N TYR A 13 -10.37 -1.50 9.47
CA TYR A 13 -10.94 -0.48 8.59
C TYR A 13 -11.08 0.90 9.27
N GLU A 14 -11.74 0.99 10.42
CA GLU A 14 -11.97 2.28 11.09
C GLU A 14 -10.70 2.91 11.64
N ALA A 15 -9.75 2.10 12.11
CA ALA A 15 -8.47 2.58 12.61
C ALA A 15 -7.63 3.14 11.45
N LEU A 16 -7.48 2.37 10.36
CA LEU A 16 -6.72 2.78 9.17
C LEU A 16 -7.35 4.00 8.48
N LYS A 17 -8.68 4.07 8.39
CA LYS A 17 -9.41 5.22 7.85
C LYS A 17 -9.12 6.49 8.66
N ARG A 18 -9.18 6.40 9.99
CA ARG A 18 -8.87 7.51 10.89
C ARG A 18 -7.43 7.97 10.74
N MET A 19 -6.49 7.02 10.69
CA MET A 19 -5.08 7.32 10.50
C MET A 19 -4.80 7.99 9.16
N ALA A 20 -5.42 7.52 8.07
CA ALA A 20 -5.26 8.14 6.75
C ALA A 20 -5.83 9.56 6.71
N LYS A 21 -6.97 9.82 7.37
CA LYS A 21 -7.51 11.18 7.49
C LYS A 21 -6.62 12.13 8.30
N GLN A 22 -5.87 11.59 9.26
CA GLN A 22 -5.04 12.40 10.17
C GLN A 22 -3.61 12.61 9.65
N PHE A 23 -3.01 11.58 9.05
CA PHE A 23 -1.58 11.53 8.75
C PHE A 23 -1.25 11.08 7.32
N GLY A 24 -2.26 10.71 6.52
CA GLY A 24 -2.10 10.22 5.17
C GLY A 24 -2.99 10.93 4.18
N ARG A 25 -3.41 10.21 3.14
CA ARG A 25 -4.35 10.67 2.12
C ARG A 25 -5.55 9.75 2.10
N TYR A 26 -6.73 10.33 2.23
CA TYR A 26 -8.00 9.63 2.20
C TYR A 26 -8.77 9.98 0.92
N TYR A 27 -9.22 8.95 0.21
CA TYR A 27 -9.99 9.06 -1.03
C TYR A 27 -11.30 8.29 -0.91
N GLY A 28 -12.38 8.90 -1.39
CA GLY A 28 -13.58 8.17 -1.78
C GLY A 28 -13.46 7.70 -3.22
N ILE A 29 -14.25 6.69 -3.58
CA ILE A 29 -14.30 6.11 -4.93
C ILE A 29 -15.71 6.22 -5.49
N ASP A 30 -15.83 6.46 -6.80
CA ASP A 30 -17.11 6.33 -7.50
C ASP A 30 -17.24 4.98 -8.25
N ARG A 31 -18.38 4.77 -8.90
CA ARG A 31 -18.66 3.52 -9.63
C ARG A 31 -17.78 3.31 -10.85
N ASP A 32 -17.18 4.37 -11.37
CA ASP A 32 -16.29 4.34 -12.54
C ASP A 32 -14.81 4.16 -12.13
N GLY A 33 -14.54 4.12 -10.82
CA GLY A 33 -13.20 3.90 -10.26
C GLY A 33 -12.37 5.17 -10.12
N PHE A 34 -12.97 6.36 -10.27
CA PHE A 34 -12.29 7.62 -10.00
C PHE A 34 -12.22 7.90 -8.50
N LEU A 35 -11.10 8.50 -8.09
CA LEU A 35 -10.80 8.82 -6.71
C LEU A 35 -10.99 10.30 -6.42
N TYR A 36 -11.56 10.59 -5.26
CA TYR A 36 -11.88 11.94 -4.82
C TYR A 36 -11.24 12.21 -3.46
N LEU A 37 -10.30 13.14 -3.44
CA LEU A 37 -9.60 13.53 -2.21
C LEU A 37 -10.60 14.02 -1.16
N GLY A 38 -10.49 13.52 0.07
CA GLY A 38 -11.42 13.85 1.15
C GLY A 38 -12.76 13.10 1.07
N GLY A 39 -13.00 12.30 0.03
CA GLY A 39 -14.19 11.47 -0.14
C GLY A 39 -15.45 12.20 -0.57
N VAL A 40 -15.33 13.46 -1.01
CA VAL A 40 -16.46 14.22 -1.54
C VAL A 40 -16.46 14.10 -3.06
N ILE A 41 -17.41 13.35 -3.61
CA ILE A 41 -17.57 13.17 -5.06
C ILE A 41 -18.04 14.48 -5.68
N GLN A 42 -17.21 15.08 -6.53
CA GLN A 42 -17.53 16.28 -7.29
C GLN A 42 -17.34 15.98 -8.79
N PRO A 43 -18.38 16.12 -9.63
CA PRO A 43 -18.25 15.82 -11.05
C PRO A 43 -17.09 16.57 -11.71
N GLY A 44 -16.25 15.82 -12.43
CA GLY A 44 -15.10 16.37 -13.17
C GLY A 44 -13.82 16.59 -12.36
N SER A 45 -13.80 16.32 -11.05
CA SER A 45 -12.57 16.38 -10.22
C SER A 45 -11.97 15.01 -9.91
N GLY A 46 -12.57 13.94 -10.41
CA GLY A 46 -12.11 12.57 -10.19
C GLY A 46 -10.72 12.34 -10.78
N ILE A 47 -9.86 11.69 -10.01
CA ILE A 47 -8.47 11.37 -10.37
C ILE A 47 -8.37 9.87 -10.59
N ARG A 48 -7.62 9.42 -11.59
CA ARG A 48 -7.40 7.98 -11.79
C ARG A 48 -6.56 7.41 -10.65
N ALA A 49 -6.82 6.16 -10.28
CA ALA A 49 -6.04 5.50 -9.24
C ALA A 49 -4.55 5.42 -9.58
N ALA A 50 -4.20 5.12 -10.83
CA ALA A 50 -2.81 5.12 -11.28
C ALA A 50 -2.07 6.44 -10.99
N GLU A 51 -2.74 7.60 -11.14
CA GLU A 51 -2.16 8.92 -10.85
C GLU A 51 -1.97 9.16 -9.36
N VAL A 52 -2.86 8.64 -8.51
CA VAL A 52 -2.72 8.72 -7.04
C VAL A 52 -1.57 7.84 -6.53
N PHE A 53 -1.30 6.72 -7.20
CA PHE A 53 -0.30 5.73 -6.79
C PHE A 53 1.09 6.05 -7.36
N ALA A 54 1.15 6.75 -8.49
CA ALA A 54 2.39 6.99 -9.21
C ALA A 54 3.44 7.71 -8.36
N SER A 55 4.61 7.10 -8.26
CA SER A 55 5.82 7.71 -7.72
C SER A 55 6.74 8.07 -8.87
N SER A 56 7.26 9.30 -8.88
CA SER A 56 8.17 9.78 -9.94
C SER A 56 9.53 9.07 -9.95
N GLY A 57 9.83 8.26 -8.93
CA GLY A 57 11.07 7.52 -8.77
C GLY A 57 11.25 7.05 -7.33
N VAL A 58 12.33 6.29 -7.09
CA VAL A 58 12.69 5.78 -5.76
C VAL A 58 12.89 6.94 -4.78
N GLY A 59 12.28 6.84 -3.61
CA GLY A 59 12.29 7.85 -2.55
C GLY A 59 11.14 8.87 -2.64
N ASN A 60 10.36 8.88 -3.74
CA ASN A 60 9.15 9.68 -3.84
C ASN A 60 7.95 8.91 -3.26
N HIS A 61 7.90 8.79 -1.94
CA HIS A 61 6.88 8.02 -1.24
C HIS A 61 5.51 8.75 -1.20
N GLN A 62 4.43 8.01 -1.42
CA GLN A 62 3.06 8.51 -1.29
C GLN A 62 2.54 8.48 0.16
N GLY A 63 3.30 7.88 1.09
CA GLY A 63 2.89 7.69 2.48
C GLY A 63 1.73 6.69 2.62
N LEU A 64 0.83 6.93 3.57
CA LEU A 64 -0.41 6.14 3.71
C LEU A 64 -1.50 6.69 2.79
N VAL A 65 -1.93 5.88 1.83
CA VAL A 65 -3.08 6.15 0.96
C VAL A 65 -4.20 5.18 1.31
N PHE A 66 -5.37 5.73 1.66
CA PHE A 66 -6.57 4.95 1.95
C PHE A 66 -7.64 5.28 0.93
N ILE A 67 -8.08 4.25 0.20
CA ILE A 67 -9.24 4.32 -0.69
C ILE A 67 -10.41 3.65 0.01
N ASP A 68 -11.49 4.39 0.15
CA ASP A 68 -12.71 3.94 0.81
C ASP A 68 -13.60 3.10 -0.11
N THR A 69 -14.63 2.48 0.46
CA THR A 69 -15.71 1.81 -0.27
C THR A 69 -16.65 2.82 -0.94
N LEU A 70 -17.52 2.34 -1.83
CA LEU A 70 -18.50 3.17 -2.56
C LEU A 70 -19.48 3.92 -1.63
N ASP A 71 -19.77 3.35 -0.47
CA ASP A 71 -20.71 3.89 0.53
C ASP A 71 -20.02 4.41 1.79
N ALA A 72 -18.68 4.43 1.81
CA ALA A 72 -17.86 4.81 2.96
C ALA A 72 -18.11 3.99 4.24
N GLN A 73 -18.62 2.77 4.10
CA GLN A 73 -18.82 1.79 5.19
C GLN A 73 -17.78 0.67 5.12
N PRO A 74 -17.62 -0.13 6.19
CA PRO A 74 -16.71 -1.28 6.16
C PRO A 74 -16.92 -2.18 4.93
N PRO A 75 -15.86 -2.78 4.37
CA PRO A 75 -15.92 -3.62 3.17
C PRO A 75 -16.95 -4.75 3.25
N ARG A 76 -17.74 -4.87 2.18
CA ARG A 76 -18.73 -5.91 1.92
C ARG A 76 -18.77 -6.20 0.43
N ALA A 77 -19.26 -7.37 0.03
CA ALA A 77 -19.26 -7.77 -1.37
C ALA A 77 -20.01 -6.82 -2.32
N ASP A 78 -20.93 -5.98 -1.81
CA ASP A 78 -21.79 -5.09 -2.58
C ASP A 78 -21.36 -3.61 -2.57
N ASN A 79 -20.34 -3.24 -1.78
CA ASN A 79 -19.86 -1.85 -1.67
C ASN A 79 -18.42 -1.64 -2.14
N LEU A 80 -17.78 -2.67 -2.71
CA LEU A 80 -16.45 -2.56 -3.31
C LEU A 80 -16.55 -1.96 -4.72
N GLY A 81 -15.84 -0.85 -4.93
CA GLY A 81 -15.58 -0.33 -6.27
C GLY A 81 -14.50 -1.14 -7.00
N THR A 82 -14.06 -0.68 -8.16
CA THR A 82 -12.90 -1.24 -8.86
C THR A 82 -11.94 -0.12 -9.24
N ILE A 83 -10.65 -0.31 -8.98
CA ILE A 83 -9.59 0.57 -9.47
C ILE A 83 -8.68 -0.14 -10.45
N VAL A 84 -8.11 0.63 -11.38
CA VAL A 84 -7.09 0.15 -12.31
C VAL A 84 -5.76 0.81 -11.97
N LEU A 85 -4.73 -0.01 -11.82
CA LEU A 85 -3.34 0.42 -11.64
C LEU A 85 -2.57 0.06 -12.91
N ASP A 86 -2.09 1.08 -13.63
CA ASP A 86 -1.28 0.93 -14.84
C ASP A 86 -0.08 1.90 -14.87
N GLN A 87 0.25 2.48 -13.72
CA GLN A 87 1.48 3.25 -13.51
C GLN A 87 2.73 2.36 -13.54
N GLU A 88 3.87 2.93 -13.93
CA GLU A 88 5.17 2.26 -13.95
C GLU A 88 5.64 1.83 -12.55
N TYR A 89 5.49 2.74 -11.58
CA TYR A 89 6.03 2.57 -10.23
C TYR A 89 5.20 3.30 -9.17
N ALA A 90 5.09 2.67 -8.01
CA ALA A 90 4.48 3.22 -6.81
C ALA A 90 5.35 2.94 -5.59
N GLU A 91 5.44 3.90 -4.68
CA GLU A 91 6.11 3.74 -3.40
C GLU A 91 5.21 4.23 -2.26
N GLY A 92 4.88 3.37 -1.29
CA GLY A 92 4.01 3.75 -0.17
C GLY A 92 3.25 2.59 0.50
N MET A 93 2.31 2.95 1.37
CA MET A 93 1.35 2.03 1.97
C MET A 93 -0.06 2.33 1.45
N PHE A 94 -0.61 1.37 0.72
CA PHE A 94 -1.89 1.51 0.04
C PHE A 94 -2.91 0.58 0.69
N VAL A 95 -3.96 1.15 1.28
CA VAL A 95 -5.10 0.43 1.85
C VAL A 95 -6.28 0.68 0.93
N VAL A 96 -6.65 -0.34 0.16
CA VAL A 96 -7.65 -0.22 -0.92
C VAL A 96 -8.88 -1.02 -0.58
N ASN A 97 -9.98 -0.35 -0.25
CA ASN A 97 -11.27 -1.00 0.01
C ASN A 97 -12.09 -1.14 -1.28
N ALA A 98 -11.48 -1.75 -2.31
CA ALA A 98 -12.03 -1.94 -3.65
C ALA A 98 -11.35 -3.14 -4.34
N HIS A 99 -11.92 -3.65 -5.44
CA HIS A 99 -11.22 -4.56 -6.34
C HIS A 99 -10.07 -3.83 -7.03
N VAL A 100 -8.93 -4.51 -7.22
CA VAL A 100 -7.74 -3.95 -7.86
C VAL A 100 -7.43 -4.72 -9.14
N HIS A 101 -7.36 -4.01 -10.26
CA HIS A 101 -6.88 -4.55 -11.53
C HIS A 101 -5.52 -3.92 -11.85
N TRP A 102 -4.45 -4.68 -11.68
CA TRP A 102 -3.09 -4.23 -11.89
C TRP A 102 -2.56 -4.66 -13.26
N ARG A 103 -2.44 -3.70 -14.17
CA ARG A 103 -2.02 -3.91 -15.55
C ARG A 103 -0.63 -3.33 -15.74
N VAL A 104 0.38 -4.17 -15.56
CA VAL A 104 1.76 -3.77 -15.82
C VAL A 104 2.00 -3.75 -17.33
N ARG A 105 2.34 -2.57 -17.85
CA ARG A 105 2.63 -2.34 -19.27
C ARG A 105 4.08 -1.96 -19.52
N GLU A 106 4.69 -1.33 -18.55
CA GLU A 106 6.03 -0.76 -18.64
C GLU A 106 6.94 -1.39 -17.60
N LYS A 107 8.24 -1.14 -17.70
CA LYS A 107 9.20 -1.63 -16.72
C LYS A 107 9.09 -0.82 -15.44
N GLY A 108 9.12 -1.51 -14.30
CA GLY A 108 9.26 -0.88 -13.00
C GLY A 108 10.64 -0.24 -12.78
N GLN A 109 10.90 0.20 -11.56
CA GLN A 109 12.13 0.88 -11.16
C GLN A 109 13.19 -0.08 -10.62
N SER A 110 14.44 0.35 -10.70
CA SER A 110 15.56 -0.30 -10.00
C SER A 110 15.60 0.20 -8.56
N VAL A 111 15.33 -0.68 -7.60
CA VAL A 111 15.26 -0.37 -6.17
C VAL A 111 16.49 -0.91 -5.42
N PRO A 112 17.27 -0.06 -4.73
CA PRO A 112 18.34 -0.52 -3.87
C PRO A 112 17.74 -1.22 -2.64
N ALA A 113 18.29 -2.38 -2.31
CA ALA A 113 17.83 -3.21 -1.19
C ALA A 113 19.02 -3.73 -0.38
N LEU A 114 18.73 -4.18 0.83
CA LEU A 114 19.70 -4.87 1.69
C LEU A 114 19.22 -6.31 1.90
N SER A 115 20.15 -7.27 1.86
CA SER A 115 19.86 -8.66 2.24
C SER A 115 19.25 -8.70 3.66
N PRO A 116 18.42 -9.69 4.00
CA PRO A 116 18.07 -9.91 5.41
C PRO A 116 19.34 -10.04 6.28
N PRO A 117 19.31 -9.60 7.55
CA PRO A 117 20.41 -9.87 8.46
C PRO A 117 20.55 -11.38 8.71
N PRO A 118 21.76 -11.88 8.99
CA PRO A 118 21.98 -13.26 9.44
C PRO A 118 21.16 -13.57 10.70
N GLU A 119 20.83 -14.85 10.91
CA GLU A 119 20.10 -15.27 12.11
C GLU A 119 20.83 -14.84 13.39
N GLY A 120 20.12 -14.19 14.31
CA GLY A 120 20.67 -13.71 15.58
C GLY A 120 21.32 -12.33 15.52
N GLU A 121 21.42 -11.70 14.34
CA GLU A 121 21.99 -10.37 14.16
C GLU A 121 20.94 -9.33 13.75
N THR A 122 21.15 -8.07 14.15
CA THR A 122 20.30 -6.92 13.79
C THR A 122 21.10 -5.74 13.24
N SER A 123 22.42 -5.90 13.09
CA SER A 123 23.32 -4.83 12.63
C SER A 123 23.16 -4.58 11.14
N LEU A 124 23.10 -3.31 10.75
CA LEU A 124 23.10 -2.91 9.33
C LEU A 124 24.40 -3.32 8.61
N GLY A 125 25.52 -3.39 9.33
CA GLY A 125 26.84 -3.68 8.75
C GLY A 125 27.02 -5.13 8.28
N THR A 126 26.11 -6.03 8.61
CA THR A 126 26.14 -7.43 8.16
C THR A 126 25.18 -7.72 7.01
N ARG A 127 24.48 -6.69 6.52
CA ARG A 127 23.58 -6.78 5.37
C ARG A 127 24.34 -6.49 4.08
N VAL A 128 24.11 -7.29 3.05
CA VAL A 128 24.73 -7.16 1.73
C VAL A 128 23.86 -6.26 0.84
N PRO A 129 24.41 -5.18 0.24
CA PRO A 129 23.70 -4.39 -0.75
C PRO A 129 23.32 -5.20 -1.98
N ALA A 130 22.09 -5.03 -2.43
CA ALA A 130 21.54 -5.64 -3.64
C ALA A 130 20.76 -4.59 -4.44
N GLN A 131 20.60 -4.85 -5.73
CA GLN A 131 19.79 -4.02 -6.61
C GLN A 131 18.66 -4.90 -7.17
N LEU A 132 17.42 -4.61 -6.79
CA LEU A 132 16.26 -5.24 -7.37
C LEU A 132 15.86 -4.47 -8.64
N SER A 133 15.56 -5.18 -9.72
CA SER A 133 15.17 -4.58 -11.00
C SER A 133 13.68 -4.76 -11.29
N ASP A 134 13.11 -3.82 -12.05
CA ASP A 134 11.73 -3.86 -12.52
C ASP A 134 10.69 -3.96 -11.38
N ILE A 135 10.95 -3.33 -10.24
CA ILE A 135 10.01 -3.25 -9.12
C ILE A 135 8.91 -2.25 -9.46
N HIS A 136 7.66 -2.67 -9.38
CA HIS A 136 6.47 -1.85 -9.67
C HIS A 136 5.86 -1.25 -8.40
N LEU A 137 6.09 -1.89 -7.25
CA LEU A 137 5.69 -1.38 -5.95
C LEU A 137 6.80 -1.57 -4.93
N GLN A 138 7.20 -0.48 -4.28
CA GLN A 138 7.97 -0.50 -3.05
C GLN A 138 7.05 -0.15 -1.87
N GLY A 139 6.86 -1.09 -0.95
CA GLY A 139 5.98 -0.90 0.20
C GLY A 139 4.86 -1.94 0.25
N VAL A 140 3.66 -1.52 0.68
CA VAL A 140 2.58 -2.47 0.99
C VAL A 140 1.31 -2.13 0.25
N LEU A 141 0.69 -3.14 -0.36
CA LEU A 141 -0.66 -3.06 -0.91
C LEU A 141 -1.58 -4.02 -0.15
N TYR A 142 -2.57 -3.46 0.53
CA TYR A 142 -3.71 -4.20 1.04
C TYR A 142 -4.93 -3.91 0.17
N THR A 143 -5.67 -4.96 -0.20
CA THR A 143 -7.00 -4.83 -0.79
C THR A 143 -8.05 -5.65 -0.05
N ALA A 144 -9.22 -5.04 0.18
CA ALA A 144 -10.39 -5.74 0.70
C ALA A 144 -11.13 -6.56 -0.38
N GLY A 145 -10.85 -6.31 -1.66
CA GLY A 145 -11.42 -7.04 -2.79
C GLY A 145 -10.48 -8.06 -3.39
N ASP A 146 -10.83 -8.48 -4.61
CA ASP A 146 -9.94 -9.26 -5.47
C ASP A 146 -8.77 -8.41 -5.96
N LEU A 147 -7.61 -9.04 -6.09
CA LEU A 147 -6.47 -8.52 -6.83
C LEU A 147 -6.30 -9.30 -8.13
N ARG A 148 -6.53 -8.64 -9.24
CA ARG A 148 -6.29 -9.19 -10.58
C ARG A 148 -5.05 -8.55 -11.16
N TYR A 149 -4.16 -9.34 -11.74
CA TYR A 149 -2.95 -8.81 -12.35
C TYR A 149 -2.77 -9.31 -13.78
N ALA A 150 -2.22 -8.45 -14.62
CA ALA A 150 -1.81 -8.75 -15.98
C ALA A 150 -0.34 -8.37 -16.16
N GLY A 151 0.47 -9.33 -16.61
CA GLY A 151 1.91 -9.19 -16.81
C GLY A 151 2.74 -9.71 -15.63
N HIS A 152 3.99 -9.24 -15.55
CA HIS A 152 4.92 -9.60 -14.47
C HIS A 152 5.01 -8.44 -13.46
N VAL A 153 4.22 -8.53 -12.40
CA VAL A 153 4.22 -7.57 -11.30
C VAL A 153 5.31 -7.97 -10.32
N LYS A 154 6.24 -7.05 -10.02
CA LYS A 154 7.25 -7.25 -8.97
C LYS A 154 7.08 -6.25 -7.84
N ILE A 155 7.14 -6.72 -6.62
CA ILE A 155 6.91 -5.95 -5.40
C ILE A 155 8.11 -6.12 -4.48
N TYR A 156 8.66 -5.01 -3.98
CA TYR A 156 9.56 -5.03 -2.83
C TYR A 156 8.82 -4.55 -1.59
N GLY A 157 8.34 -5.49 -0.79
CA GLY A 157 7.57 -5.22 0.40
C GLY A 157 6.53 -6.31 0.69
N GLY A 158 5.24 -5.96 0.68
CA GLY A 158 4.18 -6.86 1.08
C GLY A 158 2.86 -6.66 0.33
N ILE A 159 2.07 -7.73 0.25
CA ILE A 159 0.75 -7.70 -0.36
C ILE A 159 -0.23 -8.51 0.48
N ALA A 160 -1.46 -8.01 0.60
CA ALA A 160 -2.56 -8.70 1.26
C ALA A 160 -3.84 -8.46 0.47
N ALA A 161 -4.58 -9.52 0.19
CA ALA A 161 -5.91 -9.44 -0.43
C ALA A 161 -6.89 -10.26 0.43
N GLN A 162 -8.06 -9.71 0.72
CA GLN A 162 -9.15 -10.49 1.33
C GLN A 162 -9.90 -11.32 0.29
N GLY A 163 -9.97 -10.84 -0.96
CA GLY A 163 -10.52 -11.58 -2.09
C GLY A 163 -9.49 -12.50 -2.75
N ALA A 164 -9.78 -12.90 -3.98
CA ALA A 164 -8.91 -13.77 -4.76
C ALA A 164 -7.73 -13.01 -5.37
N LEU A 165 -6.57 -13.68 -5.46
CA LEU A 165 -5.50 -13.29 -6.37
C LEU A 165 -5.69 -14.00 -7.72
N VAL A 166 -5.86 -13.23 -8.79
CA VAL A 166 -6.22 -13.76 -10.11
C VAL A 166 -5.21 -13.31 -11.16
N ASP A 167 -4.63 -14.27 -11.87
CA ASP A 167 -3.83 -14.00 -13.06
C ASP A 167 -4.74 -13.82 -14.30
N GLU A 168 -4.71 -12.66 -14.94
CA GLU A 168 -5.47 -12.36 -16.16
C GLU A 168 -4.74 -12.76 -17.45
N THR A 169 -3.55 -13.35 -17.36
CA THR A 169 -2.72 -13.73 -18.51
C THR A 169 -2.77 -15.21 -18.85
N ASN A 170 -3.62 -16.01 -18.20
CA ASN A 170 -3.72 -17.46 -18.37
C ASN A 170 -2.41 -18.22 -18.05
N GLY A 171 -1.69 -17.81 -17.00
CA GLY A 171 -0.50 -18.49 -16.49
C GLY A 171 0.83 -17.97 -17.04
N PHE A 172 0.82 -16.95 -17.90
CA PHE A 172 2.05 -16.35 -18.45
C PHE A 172 2.61 -15.20 -17.62
N GLY A 173 1.81 -14.68 -16.70
CA GLY A 173 2.13 -13.59 -15.79
C GLY A 173 2.75 -14.11 -14.52
N ALA A 174 3.31 -13.20 -13.74
CA ALA A 174 3.86 -13.52 -12.43
C ALA A 174 3.59 -12.40 -11.45
N LEU A 175 3.29 -12.77 -10.21
CA LEU A 175 3.30 -11.87 -9.07
C LEU A 175 4.48 -12.26 -8.17
N GLU A 176 5.55 -11.47 -8.24
CA GLU A 176 6.81 -11.71 -7.54
C GLU A 176 6.92 -10.74 -6.35
N VAL A 177 7.08 -11.27 -5.14
CA VAL A 177 7.16 -10.47 -3.91
C VAL A 177 8.50 -10.72 -3.23
N TRP A 178 9.33 -9.68 -3.16
CA TRP A 178 10.55 -9.64 -2.38
C TRP A 178 10.26 -9.02 -1.03
N PHE A 179 10.47 -9.77 0.04
CA PHE A 179 10.21 -9.28 1.38
C PHE A 179 11.18 -8.15 1.76
N ASN A 180 10.64 -6.99 2.16
CA ASN A 180 11.42 -5.94 2.79
C ASN A 180 11.48 -6.17 4.30
N HIS A 181 12.68 -6.49 4.81
CA HIS A 181 12.92 -6.77 6.22
C HIS A 181 12.47 -5.64 7.16
N GLU A 182 12.53 -4.38 6.72
CA GLU A 182 12.21 -3.21 7.53
C GLU A 182 10.71 -3.09 7.85
N LEU A 183 9.85 -3.74 7.04
CA LEU A 183 8.41 -3.78 7.30
C LEU A 183 8.06 -4.52 8.60
N ARG A 184 8.93 -5.44 9.07
CA ARG A 184 8.76 -6.17 10.33
C ARG A 184 8.57 -5.22 11.52
N ASP A 185 9.29 -4.10 11.51
CA ASP A 185 9.31 -3.16 12.61
C ASP A 185 8.25 -2.05 12.44
N GLY A 186 7.30 -2.24 11.51
CA GLY A 186 6.21 -1.29 11.24
C GLY A 186 6.67 0.05 10.68
N PHE A 187 7.90 0.13 10.16
CA PHE A 187 8.38 1.32 9.47
C PHE A 187 7.80 1.37 8.06
N VAL A 188 6.86 2.29 7.87
CA VAL A 188 6.42 2.76 6.55
C VAL A 188 6.98 4.16 6.36
N GLN A 189 7.80 4.34 5.34
CA GLN A 189 8.26 5.68 4.97
C GLN A 189 7.06 6.56 4.62
N GLY A 190 6.97 7.74 5.24
CA GLY A 190 5.84 8.67 5.07
C GLY A 190 4.70 8.55 6.09
N VAL A 191 4.76 7.60 7.04
CA VAL A 191 3.86 7.58 8.21
C VAL A 191 4.61 8.10 9.43
N PRO A 192 4.08 9.07 10.19
CA PRO A 192 4.78 9.60 11.35
C PRO A 192 5.01 8.52 12.40
N VAL A 193 6.28 8.36 12.81
CA VAL A 193 6.64 7.60 14.00
C VAL A 193 6.26 8.45 15.20
N VAL A 194 5.16 8.10 15.88
CA VAL A 194 4.69 8.88 17.03
C VAL A 194 5.53 8.52 18.26
N PHE A 195 6.31 9.47 18.76
CA PHE A 195 7.00 9.34 20.04
C PHE A 195 6.02 9.61 21.17
N GLN A 196 5.90 8.67 22.12
CA GLN A 196 5.26 8.97 23.39
C GLN A 196 6.22 9.85 24.20
N ALA A 197 5.90 11.14 24.35
CA ALA A 197 6.69 12.03 25.19
C ALA A 197 6.70 11.52 26.65
N PRO A 198 7.84 11.57 27.37
CA PRO A 198 7.89 11.21 28.79
C PRO A 198 6.81 11.94 29.58
N GLY A 199 5.88 11.20 30.20
CA GLY A 199 4.76 11.75 30.97
C GLY A 199 3.39 11.76 30.26
N SER A 200 3.31 11.43 28.98
CA SER A 200 2.02 11.31 28.28
C SER A 200 1.38 9.93 28.49
N ARG A 201 0.08 9.88 28.82
CA ARG A 201 -0.71 8.63 28.88
C ARG A 201 -1.65 8.56 27.68
N GLN A 202 -1.63 7.44 26.93
CA GLN A 202 -2.75 7.10 26.05
C GLN A 202 -3.93 6.64 26.93
N VAL A 203 -5.04 7.37 26.89
CA VAL A 203 -6.28 6.91 27.51
C VAL A 203 -6.84 5.80 26.62
N ARG A 204 -6.94 4.57 27.15
CA ARG A 204 -7.73 3.51 26.52
C ARG A 204 -9.19 3.95 26.57
N ILE A 205 -9.78 4.20 25.41
CA ILE A 205 -11.24 4.33 25.30
C ILE A 205 -11.75 2.89 25.16
N MET A 206 -12.51 2.44 26.17
CA MET A 206 -13.28 1.19 26.13
C MET A 206 -14.48 1.31 25.21
#